data_AF-A0A418AG99-F1
#
_entry.id   AF-A0A418AG99-F1
#
_cell.length_a   1.000
_cell.length_b   1.000
_cell.length_c   1.000
_cell.angle_alpha   90.00
_cell.angle_beta   90.00
_cell.angle_gamma   90.00
#
_symmetry.space_group_name_H-M   'P 1'
#
loop_
_entity.id
_entity.type
_entity.pdbx_description
1 polymer ?
#
loop_
_entity_poly.entity_id
_entity_poly.type
_entity_poly.pdbx_seq_one_letter_code
_entity_poly.pdbx_strand_id
1 'polypeptide(L)'
;MELRRESAANLLEKLLNCKLCLLGSIRKPAPGFVLTTDEEDVENPMNDTNAEVEREEGRSCKTNEHFINPPMFCFCTDSPSVMVKLRKDCLNTKDLVFAYGCAPHAIHNLCMDLIKNFPGVKIVLKQVVLILYTKTRWGTVFFAAQRVSKVKAACAAQPGEILNADLDIDISDDLYMLLTDPAYWRGVAAMESLFKTISCCLTYMKEDEATFLAVYACFLAIKYHIKTLDLSVMEALHLNDDDICEMIRLIHHRFSTIYSEAHALVFCTDPLFTSMRRSMAFRFDEKFLHLGKGSINQQSKAPIARISFFDGKRDPASIDVV
;
A
#
# COMPACT_ATOMS: atom_id res chain seq x y z
N MET A 1 -28.24 6.67 -18.73
CA MET A 1 -26.90 6.14 -19.08
C MET A 1 -26.50 5.19 -17.95
N GLU A 2 -26.80 3.89 -18.09
CA GLU A 2 -26.48 2.90 -17.07
C GLU A 2 -24.97 2.63 -17.09
N LEU A 3 -24.27 3.01 -16.03
CA LEU A 3 -22.89 2.58 -15.79
C LEU A 3 -22.90 1.06 -15.61
N ARG A 4 -22.55 0.32 -16.67
CA ARG A 4 -22.34 -1.14 -16.58
C ARG A 4 -21.26 -1.38 -15.52
N ARG A 5 -21.65 -1.99 -14.40
CA ARG A 5 -20.69 -2.41 -13.37
C ARG A 5 -19.78 -3.48 -13.96
N GLU A 6 -18.49 -3.21 -14.04
CA GLU A 6 -17.52 -4.18 -14.52
C GLU A 6 -17.38 -5.34 -13.52
N SER A 7 -17.38 -6.57 -14.04
CA SER A 7 -17.16 -7.78 -13.25
C SER A 7 -15.66 -8.14 -13.24
N ALA A 8 -15.23 -8.92 -12.25
CA ALA A 8 -13.85 -9.42 -12.20
C ALA A 8 -13.48 -10.26 -13.43
N ALA A 9 -14.43 -11.02 -13.97
CA ALA A 9 -14.21 -11.84 -15.17
C ALA A 9 -13.95 -10.98 -16.41
N ASN A 10 -14.77 -9.94 -16.61
CA ASN A 10 -14.61 -9.01 -17.73
C ASN A 10 -13.28 -8.25 -17.65
N LEU A 11 -12.87 -7.86 -16.44
CA LEU A 11 -11.59 -7.20 -16.21
C LEU A 11 -10.40 -8.14 -16.45
N LEU A 12 -10.51 -9.41 -16.06
CA LEU A 12 -9.47 -10.41 -16.32
C LEU A 12 -9.28 -10.62 -17.83
N GLU A 13 -10.37 -10.77 -18.57
CA GLU A 13 -10.33 -10.91 -20.03
C GLU A 13 -9.62 -9.72 -20.68
N LYS A 14 -9.98 -8.49 -20.28
CA LYS A 14 -9.30 -7.28 -20.75
C LYS A 14 -7.80 -7.28 -20.39
N LEU A 15 -7.44 -7.67 -19.17
CA LEU A 15 -6.04 -7.72 -18.72
C LEU A 15 -5.22 -8.71 -19.54
N LEU A 16 -5.77 -9.91 -19.80
CA LEU A 16 -5.12 -10.94 -20.60
C LEU A 16 -4.99 -10.51 -22.07
N ASN A 17 -6.02 -9.85 -22.63
CA ASN A 17 -5.94 -9.26 -23.96
C ASN A 17 -4.85 -8.17 -24.04
N CYS A 18 -4.75 -7.30 -23.04
CA CYS A 18 -3.66 -6.31 -22.97
C CYS A 18 -2.29 -6.98 -22.91
N LYS A 19 -2.13 -8.06 -22.11
CA LYS A 19 -0.90 -8.86 -22.08
C LYS A 19 -0.55 -9.38 -23.47
N LEU A 20 -1.51 -9.95 -24.20
CA LEU A 20 -1.28 -10.47 -25.55
C LEU A 20 -0.84 -9.38 -26.54
N CYS A 21 -1.47 -8.20 -26.48
CA CYS A 21 -1.08 -7.05 -27.32
C CYS A 21 0.32 -6.54 -26.97
N LEU A 22 0.64 -6.40 -25.69
CA LEU A 22 1.99 -6.01 -25.23
C LEU A 22 3.04 -7.01 -25.69
N LEU A 23 2.79 -8.30 -25.49
CA LEU A 23 3.68 -9.36 -25.94
C LEU A 23 3.92 -9.25 -27.44
N GLY A 24 2.87 -9.06 -28.26
CA GLY A 24 3.00 -8.80 -29.70
C GLY A 24 4.01 -7.72 -30.07
N SER A 25 4.26 -6.74 -29.19
CA SER A 25 5.16 -5.61 -29.42
C SER A 25 6.60 -5.81 -28.91
N ILE A 26 6.86 -6.82 -28.08
CA ILE A 26 8.16 -7.02 -27.39
C ILE A 26 8.68 -8.47 -27.45
N ARG A 27 8.17 -9.30 -28.36
CA ARG A 27 8.46 -10.75 -28.37
C ARG A 27 9.94 -11.04 -28.55
N LYS A 28 10.47 -11.90 -27.69
CA LYS A 28 11.76 -12.56 -27.88
C LYS A 28 11.53 -13.98 -28.41
N PRO A 29 12.28 -14.43 -29.42
CA PRO A 29 12.25 -15.83 -29.85
C PRO A 29 12.54 -16.78 -28.69
N ALA A 30 11.85 -17.92 -28.68
CA ALA A 30 12.22 -19.04 -27.82
C ALA A 30 13.59 -19.60 -28.28
N PRO A 31 14.33 -20.30 -27.39
CA PRO A 31 15.61 -20.93 -27.76
C PRO A 31 15.48 -21.78 -29.02
N GLY A 32 16.38 -21.59 -29.99
CA GLY A 32 16.35 -22.28 -31.29
C GLY A 32 15.41 -21.64 -32.34
N PHE A 33 14.79 -20.50 -32.04
CA PHE A 33 14.03 -19.70 -33.00
C PHE A 33 14.64 -18.31 -33.22
N VAL A 34 14.39 -17.73 -34.39
CA VAL A 34 14.84 -16.37 -34.76
C VAL A 34 13.69 -15.56 -35.35
N LEU A 35 13.72 -14.24 -35.10
CA LEU A 35 12.81 -13.29 -35.76
C LEU A 35 13.16 -13.25 -37.24
N THR A 36 12.16 -13.42 -38.10
CA THR A 36 12.29 -13.04 -39.50
C THR A 36 12.18 -11.52 -39.55
N THR A 37 13.30 -10.84 -39.81
CA THR A 37 13.23 -9.45 -40.26
C THR A 37 12.64 -9.49 -41.66
N ASP A 38 11.35 -9.21 -41.78
CA ASP A 38 10.75 -8.80 -43.06
C ASP A 38 11.23 -7.37 -43.35
N GLU A 39 12.52 -7.22 -43.58
CA GLU A 39 13.04 -6.16 -44.41
C GLU A 39 13.88 -6.89 -45.44
N GLU A 40 13.44 -6.80 -46.70
CA GLU A 40 14.30 -7.05 -47.85
C GLU A 40 15.66 -6.43 -47.52
N ASP A 41 16.66 -7.28 -47.33
CA ASP A 41 18.04 -6.90 -47.55
C ASP A 41 18.03 -6.24 -48.92
N VAL A 42 18.00 -4.90 -48.93
CA VAL A 42 18.39 -4.13 -50.09
C VAL A 42 19.77 -4.65 -50.38
N GLU A 43 19.88 -5.48 -51.42
CA GLU A 43 21.13 -5.97 -51.96
C GLU A 43 22.08 -4.78 -51.99
N ASN A 44 23.03 -4.77 -51.06
CA ASN A 44 24.15 -3.84 -51.13
C ASN A 44 25.22 -4.63 -51.88
N PRO A 45 25.42 -4.40 -53.18
CA PRO A 45 26.21 -5.29 -54.01
C PRO A 45 27.68 -4.93 -53.86
N MET A 46 28.24 -4.91 -52.64
CA MET A 46 29.68 -4.80 -52.40
C MET A 46 30.02 -5.29 -50.99
N ASN A 47 30.21 -6.59 -50.82
CA ASN A 47 31.30 -7.11 -49.99
C ASN A 47 31.54 -8.59 -50.26
N ASP A 48 32.41 -8.86 -51.23
CA ASP A 48 33.16 -10.10 -51.28
C ASP A 48 34.12 -10.13 -50.08
N THR A 49 33.74 -10.82 -49.02
CA THR A 49 34.72 -11.47 -48.14
C THR A 49 34.06 -12.65 -47.45
N ASN A 50 34.47 -13.84 -47.89
CA ASN A 50 34.14 -15.13 -47.30
C ASN A 50 34.58 -15.17 -45.83
N ALA A 51 33.65 -14.88 -44.93
CA ALA A 51 33.71 -15.33 -43.55
C ALA A 51 32.49 -16.22 -43.33
N GLU A 52 32.71 -17.54 -43.35
CA GLU A 52 31.75 -18.51 -42.85
C GLU A 52 31.58 -18.28 -41.34
N VAL A 53 30.71 -17.34 -41.00
CA VAL A 53 30.11 -17.29 -39.67
C VAL A 53 29.10 -18.41 -39.66
N GLU A 54 29.34 -19.47 -38.89
CA GLU A 54 28.33 -20.48 -38.57
C GLU A 54 27.09 -19.74 -38.01
N ARG A 55 26.13 -19.45 -38.89
CA ARG A 55 24.81 -18.98 -38.48
C ARG A 55 24.15 -20.18 -37.83
N GLU A 56 23.94 -20.15 -36.52
CA GLU A 56 23.00 -21.07 -35.89
C GLU A 56 21.68 -20.98 -36.69
N GLU A 57 21.34 -22.05 -37.42
CA GLU A 57 20.10 -22.15 -38.20
C GLU A 57 18.90 -22.23 -37.23
N GLY A 58 18.56 -21.10 -36.63
CA GLY A 58 17.34 -20.95 -35.85
C GLY A 58 16.13 -21.09 -36.74
N ARG A 59 15.09 -21.79 -36.28
CA ARG A 59 13.82 -21.89 -37.00
C ARG A 59 13.10 -20.54 -36.95
N SER A 60 12.52 -20.10 -38.06
CA SER A 60 11.75 -18.85 -38.10
C SER A 60 10.55 -18.88 -37.14
N CYS A 61 10.32 -17.80 -36.38
CA CYS A 61 9.15 -17.66 -35.51
C CYS A 61 7.83 -17.49 -36.31
N LYS A 62 7.16 -18.59 -36.70
CA LYS A 62 5.85 -18.58 -37.39
C LYS A 62 4.59 -18.54 -36.50
N THR A 63 4.63 -19.05 -35.28
CA THR A 63 3.46 -19.16 -34.38
C THR A 63 3.77 -18.58 -33.00
N ASN A 64 2.74 -18.34 -32.19
CA ASN A 64 2.90 -17.81 -30.82
C ASN A 64 3.77 -18.70 -29.92
N GLU A 65 3.84 -20.01 -30.20
CA GLU A 65 4.64 -20.99 -29.44
C GLU A 65 6.15 -20.81 -29.64
N HIS A 66 6.55 -20.11 -30.70
CA HIS A 66 7.97 -19.85 -31.01
C HIS A 66 8.54 -18.64 -30.26
N PHE A 67 7.77 -18.03 -29.37
CA PHE A 67 8.14 -16.85 -28.60
C PHE A 67 8.09 -17.13 -27.11
N ILE A 68 8.99 -16.51 -26.36
CA ILE A 68 8.94 -16.54 -24.91
C ILE A 68 7.69 -15.75 -24.48
N ASN A 69 6.81 -16.41 -23.72
CA ASN A 69 5.65 -15.79 -23.09
C ASN A 69 5.90 -15.64 -21.58
N PRO A 70 6.68 -14.64 -21.14
CA PRO A 70 6.93 -14.46 -19.73
C PRO A 70 5.63 -14.09 -19.00
N PRO A 71 5.43 -14.55 -17.75
CA PRO A 71 4.33 -14.06 -16.94
C PRO A 71 4.49 -12.55 -16.69
N MET A 72 3.36 -11.84 -16.54
CA MET A 72 3.41 -10.50 -15.99
C MET A 72 3.88 -10.60 -14.54
N PHE A 73 4.90 -9.84 -14.16
CA PHE A 73 5.54 -10.06 -12.87
C PHE A 73 4.60 -9.69 -11.70
N CYS A 74 3.90 -8.55 -11.82
CA CYS A 74 3.07 -8.02 -10.74
C CYS A 74 1.78 -7.36 -11.27
N PHE A 75 0.71 -7.46 -10.49
CA PHE A 75 -0.52 -6.69 -10.67
C PHE A 75 -0.97 -6.05 -9.36
N CYS A 76 -1.16 -4.73 -9.38
CA CYS A 76 -1.56 -3.94 -8.21
C CYS A 76 -2.89 -3.23 -8.49
N THR A 77 -3.85 -3.37 -7.58
CA THR A 77 -5.15 -2.67 -7.65
C THR A 77 -5.64 -2.24 -6.27
N ASP A 78 -6.59 -1.33 -6.20
CA ASP A 78 -7.31 -1.03 -4.96
C ASP A 78 -8.08 -2.27 -4.43
N SER A 79 -8.71 -2.15 -3.26
CA SER A 79 -9.32 -3.31 -2.57
C SER A 79 -10.86 -3.35 -2.52
N PRO A 80 -11.64 -2.87 -3.52
CA PRO A 80 -13.05 -3.25 -3.61
C PRO A 80 -13.17 -4.75 -3.90
N SER A 81 -14.32 -5.34 -3.54
CA SER A 81 -14.56 -6.80 -3.64
C SER A 81 -14.28 -7.37 -5.04
N VAL A 82 -14.62 -6.61 -6.09
CA VAL A 82 -14.37 -6.96 -7.49
C VAL A 82 -12.87 -7.09 -7.76
N MET A 83 -12.05 -6.15 -7.28
CA MET A 83 -10.61 -6.15 -7.50
C MET A 83 -9.89 -7.19 -6.66
N VAL A 84 -10.36 -7.44 -5.43
CA VAL A 84 -9.88 -8.57 -4.61
C VAL A 84 -10.11 -9.90 -5.34
N LYS A 85 -11.29 -10.08 -5.94
CA LYS A 85 -11.59 -11.27 -6.74
C LYS A 85 -10.69 -11.33 -7.97
N LEU A 86 -10.57 -10.24 -8.73
CA LEU A 86 -9.70 -10.15 -9.90
C LEU A 86 -8.26 -10.57 -9.58
N ARG A 87 -7.67 -10.10 -8.47
CA ARG A 87 -6.31 -10.51 -8.07
C ARG A 87 -6.18 -12.02 -7.83
N LYS A 88 -7.20 -12.65 -7.25
CA LYS A 88 -7.23 -14.11 -7.08
C LYS A 88 -7.33 -14.82 -8.42
N ASP A 89 -8.22 -14.35 -9.28
CA ASP A 89 -8.43 -14.93 -10.61
C ASP A 89 -7.15 -14.80 -11.46
N CYS A 90 -6.47 -13.64 -11.41
CA CYS A 90 -5.16 -13.41 -12.00
C CYS A 90 -4.11 -14.45 -11.56
N LEU A 91 -4.00 -14.75 -10.26
CA LEU A 91 -3.06 -15.76 -9.78
C LEU A 91 -3.44 -17.18 -10.24
N ASN A 92 -4.74 -17.47 -10.34
CA ASN A 92 -5.21 -18.79 -10.79
C ASN A 92 -4.90 -19.06 -12.27
N THR A 93 -4.84 -18.03 -13.12
CA THR A 93 -4.42 -18.18 -14.53
C THR A 93 -2.96 -18.59 -14.69
N LYS A 94 -2.12 -18.37 -13.66
CA LYS A 94 -0.65 -18.48 -13.72
C LYS A 94 0.00 -17.51 -14.72
N ASP A 95 -0.75 -16.59 -15.32
CA ASP A 95 -0.21 -15.54 -16.19
C ASP A 95 0.50 -14.43 -15.40
N LEU A 96 0.35 -14.42 -14.07
CA LEU A 96 0.95 -13.49 -13.14
C LEU A 96 1.69 -14.18 -12.00
N VAL A 97 2.87 -13.66 -11.65
CA VAL A 97 3.66 -14.19 -10.52
C VAL A 97 3.08 -13.69 -9.19
N PHE A 98 2.77 -12.38 -9.12
CA PHE A 98 2.21 -11.75 -7.93
C PHE A 98 1.01 -10.85 -8.26
N ALA A 99 0.03 -10.84 -7.35
CA ALA A 99 -1.05 -9.86 -7.35
C ALA A 99 -1.26 -9.34 -5.91
N TYR A 100 -1.32 -8.03 -5.74
CA TYR A 100 -1.45 -7.39 -4.44
C TYR A 100 -2.31 -6.13 -4.47
N GLY A 101 -2.77 -5.71 -3.30
CA GLY A 101 -3.60 -4.52 -3.17
C GLY A 101 -2.82 -3.22 -2.97
N CYS A 102 -3.48 -2.10 -3.23
CA CYS A 102 -2.93 -0.75 -3.08
C CYS A 102 -2.74 -0.40 -1.60
N ALA A 103 -1.48 -0.19 -1.19
CA ALA A 103 -1.13 0.14 0.19
C ALA A 103 -1.68 1.51 0.67
N PRO A 104 -1.56 2.62 -0.09
CA PRO A 104 -2.22 3.88 0.27
C PRO A 104 -3.71 3.73 0.56
N HIS A 105 -4.41 2.95 -0.27
CA HIS A 105 -5.84 2.72 -0.09
C HIS A 105 -6.13 1.93 1.19
N ALA A 106 -5.31 0.93 1.53
CA ALA A 106 -5.46 0.17 2.77
C ALA A 106 -5.16 0.98 4.03
N ILE A 107 -4.11 1.82 4.02
CA ILE A 107 -3.78 2.72 5.13
C ILE A 107 -4.88 3.79 5.29
N HIS A 108 -5.42 4.28 4.19
CA HIS A 108 -6.58 5.17 4.23
C HIS A 108 -7.80 4.51 4.90
N ASN A 109 -8.12 3.28 4.50
CA ASN A 109 -9.22 2.54 5.09
C ASN A 109 -8.98 2.21 6.56
N LEU A 110 -7.72 1.98 6.97
CA LEU A 110 -7.36 1.88 8.38
C LEU A 110 -7.74 3.16 9.14
N CYS A 111 -7.39 4.35 8.64
CA CYS A 111 -7.80 5.61 9.27
C CYS A 111 -9.32 5.67 9.46
N MET A 112 -10.09 5.24 8.45
CA MET A 112 -11.55 5.24 8.51
C MET A 112 -12.09 4.25 9.53
N ASP A 113 -11.47 3.08 9.65
CA ASP A 113 -11.83 2.13 10.70
C ASP A 113 -11.57 2.69 12.09
N LEU A 114 -10.44 3.38 12.29
CA LEU A 114 -10.14 3.99 13.58
C LEU A 114 -11.21 5.03 13.96
N ILE A 115 -11.59 5.90 13.01
CA ILE A 115 -12.64 6.91 13.24
C ILE A 115 -14.00 6.26 13.50
N LYS A 116 -14.30 5.15 12.82
CA LYS A 116 -15.61 4.50 12.92
C LYS A 116 -15.77 3.70 14.21
N ASN A 117 -14.73 2.98 14.62
CA ASN A 117 -14.81 1.99 15.69
C ASN A 117 -14.48 2.57 17.07
N PHE A 118 -13.75 3.69 17.17
CA PHE A 118 -13.37 4.28 18.46
C PHE A 118 -14.14 5.58 18.74
N PRO A 119 -15.12 5.58 19.68
CA PRO A 119 -15.98 6.72 19.91
C PRO A 119 -15.24 8.01 20.28
N GLY A 120 -14.21 7.94 21.13
CA GLY A 120 -13.45 9.13 21.53
C GLY A 120 -12.75 9.80 20.33
N VAL A 121 -12.15 9.00 19.44
CA VAL A 121 -11.57 9.47 18.16
C VAL A 121 -12.63 10.18 17.31
N LYS A 122 -13.83 9.58 17.19
CA LYS A 122 -14.94 10.14 16.40
C LYS A 122 -15.46 11.45 16.96
N ILE A 123 -15.61 11.55 18.28
CA ILE A 123 -16.13 12.74 18.97
C ILE A 123 -15.20 13.93 18.74
N VAL A 124 -13.89 13.75 18.99
CA VAL A 124 -12.91 14.82 18.79
C VAL A 124 -12.86 15.26 17.33
N LEU A 125 -12.92 14.31 16.38
CA LEU A 125 -12.94 14.66 14.95
C LEU A 125 -14.17 15.51 14.58
N LYS A 126 -15.36 15.20 15.10
CA LYS A 126 -16.56 16.01 14.83
C LYS A 126 -16.38 17.45 15.33
N GLN A 127 -15.80 17.63 16.52
CA GLN A 127 -15.53 18.95 17.08
C GLN A 127 -14.47 19.70 16.26
N VAL A 128 -13.41 19.04 15.81
CA VAL A 128 -12.40 19.62 14.89
C VAL A 128 -13.04 20.09 13.57
N VAL A 129 -13.93 19.28 12.99
CA VAL A 129 -14.64 19.62 11.75
C VAL A 129 -15.56 20.81 11.94
N LEU A 130 -16.23 20.90 13.10
CA LEU A 130 -17.07 22.04 13.46
C LEU A 130 -16.26 23.35 13.47
N ILE A 131 -15.10 23.37 14.13
CA ILE A 131 -14.26 24.57 14.22
C ILE A 131 -13.72 25.01 12.86
N LEU A 132 -13.24 24.07 12.04
CA LEU A 132 -12.62 24.42 10.76
C LEU A 132 -13.63 24.74 9.65
N TYR A 133 -14.94 24.55 9.89
CA TYR A 133 -15.99 24.62 8.86
C TYR A 133 -15.64 23.86 7.57
N THR A 134 -14.80 22.84 7.70
CA THR A 134 -14.21 22.16 6.55
C THR A 134 -15.05 20.95 6.21
N LYS A 135 -15.49 20.83 4.95
CA LYS A 135 -15.90 19.53 4.43
C LYS A 135 -14.66 18.65 4.54
N THR A 136 -14.72 17.62 5.38
CA THR A 136 -13.61 16.70 5.64
C THR A 136 -13.27 15.96 4.35
N ARG A 137 -12.50 16.59 3.46
CA ARG A 137 -12.00 15.95 2.25
C ARG A 137 -10.91 14.98 2.68
N TRP A 138 -11.06 13.77 2.15
CA TRP A 138 -10.37 12.57 2.54
C TRP A 138 -8.85 12.71 2.38
N GLY A 139 -8.15 12.73 3.52
CA GLY A 139 -6.68 12.71 3.61
C GLY A 139 -6.15 13.99 4.28
N THR A 140 -5.91 14.06 5.58
CA THR A 140 -5.81 13.06 6.64
C THR A 140 -6.29 13.73 7.93
N VAL A 141 -6.91 12.97 8.85
CA VAL A 141 -7.38 13.48 10.15
C VAL A 141 -6.28 14.25 10.90
N PHE A 142 -5.04 13.79 10.74
CA PHE A 142 -3.84 14.48 11.19
C PHE A 142 -3.77 15.96 10.77
N PHE A 143 -3.94 16.29 9.48
CA PHE A 143 -3.88 17.69 9.03
C PHE A 143 -5.03 18.53 9.56
N ALA A 144 -6.21 17.95 9.76
CA ALA A 144 -7.33 18.67 10.39
C ALA A 144 -7.01 19.01 11.85
N ALA A 145 -6.55 18.02 12.62
CA ALA A 145 -6.11 18.23 14.01
C ALA A 145 -4.97 19.27 14.08
N GLN A 146 -3.94 19.12 13.25
CA GLN A 146 -2.81 20.05 13.20
C GLN A 146 -3.22 21.48 12.84
N ARG A 147 -4.18 21.65 11.92
CA ARG A 147 -4.71 22.99 11.58
C ARG A 147 -5.46 23.60 12.76
N VAL A 148 -6.29 22.82 13.47
CA VAL A 148 -6.97 23.28 14.69
C VAL A 148 -5.96 23.64 15.78
N SER A 149 -4.93 22.83 15.98
CA SER A 149 -3.84 23.12 16.94
C SER A 149 -3.20 24.48 16.67
N LYS A 150 -2.98 24.85 15.40
CA LYS A 150 -2.37 26.15 15.01
C LYS A 150 -3.25 27.35 15.32
N VAL A 151 -4.57 27.20 15.32
CA VAL A 151 -5.51 28.29 15.60
C VAL A 151 -5.98 28.31 17.07
N LYS A 152 -5.46 27.40 17.91
CA LYS A 152 -5.86 27.28 19.32
C LYS A 152 -5.89 28.61 20.08
N ALA A 153 -4.82 29.39 20.00
CA ALA A 153 -4.72 30.66 20.72
C ALA A 153 -5.79 31.65 20.27
N ALA A 154 -6.03 31.74 18.94
CA ALA A 154 -7.08 32.60 18.39
C ALA A 154 -8.47 32.12 18.83
N CYS A 155 -8.75 30.81 18.74
CA CYS A 155 -10.01 30.24 19.17
C CYS A 155 -10.27 30.40 20.68
N ALA A 156 -9.23 30.34 21.52
CA ALA A 156 -9.37 30.54 22.96
C ALA A 156 -9.59 32.01 23.34
N ALA A 157 -9.05 32.97 22.57
CA ALA A 157 -9.23 34.40 22.79
C ALA A 157 -10.55 34.95 22.21
N GLN A 158 -11.03 34.35 21.11
CA GLN A 158 -12.19 34.80 20.34
C GLN A 158 -13.44 35.05 21.20
N PRO A 159 -13.79 34.22 22.21
CA PRO A 159 -14.95 34.51 23.04
C PRO A 159 -14.84 35.79 23.84
N GLY A 160 -13.67 36.09 24.41
CA GLY A 160 -13.43 37.34 25.12
C GLY A 160 -13.48 38.55 24.17
N GLU A 161 -12.94 38.43 22.96
CA GLU A 161 -12.98 39.49 21.95
C GLU A 161 -14.41 39.81 21.51
N ILE A 162 -15.25 38.80 21.27
CA ILE A 162 -16.65 39.01 20.86
C ILE A 162 -17.48 39.61 22.00
N LEU A 163 -17.30 39.15 23.24
CA LEU A 163 -18.01 39.70 24.41
C LEU A 163 -17.63 41.16 24.70
N ASN A 164 -16.39 41.55 24.40
CA ASN A 164 -15.90 42.91 24.60
C ASN A 164 -16.14 43.83 23.40
N ALA A 165 -16.49 43.28 22.25
CA ALA A 165 -16.79 44.05 21.06
C ALA A 165 -18.27 44.43 21.03
N ASP A 166 -18.58 45.65 20.60
CA ASP A 166 -19.95 46.12 20.36
C ASP A 166 -20.49 45.52 19.04
N LEU A 167 -20.50 44.17 18.99
CA LEU A 167 -20.96 43.38 17.86
C LEU A 167 -22.31 42.76 18.21
N ASP A 168 -23.27 42.83 17.28
CA ASP A 168 -24.55 42.11 17.37
C ASP A 168 -24.34 40.62 17.00
N ILE A 169 -23.39 39.97 17.66
CA ILE A 169 -23.02 38.57 17.45
C ILE A 169 -22.90 37.91 18.81
N ASP A 170 -23.75 36.92 19.06
CA ASP A 170 -23.68 36.11 20.27
C ASP A 170 -22.98 34.76 19.99
N ILE A 171 -22.15 34.31 20.92
CA ILE A 171 -21.55 32.97 20.85
C ILE A 171 -22.42 32.04 21.67
N SER A 172 -22.91 30.96 21.06
CA SER A 172 -23.64 29.94 21.81
C SER A 172 -22.79 29.39 22.96
N ASP A 173 -23.39 29.23 24.14
CA ASP A 173 -22.74 28.67 25.33
C ASP A 173 -21.96 27.37 25.05
N ASP A 174 -22.50 26.48 24.22
CA ASP A 174 -21.86 25.22 23.82
C ASP A 174 -20.50 25.43 23.13
N LEU A 175 -20.41 26.44 22.27
CA LEU A 175 -19.18 26.77 21.56
C LEU A 175 -18.18 27.46 22.49
N TYR A 176 -18.65 28.38 23.35
CA TYR A 176 -17.83 29.01 24.38
C TYR A 176 -17.16 27.97 25.27
N MET A 177 -17.96 27.03 25.78
CA MET A 177 -17.49 25.94 26.63
C MET A 177 -16.50 25.03 25.90
N LEU A 178 -16.78 24.68 24.64
CA LEU A 178 -15.86 23.86 23.84
C LEU A 178 -14.50 24.53 23.62
N LEU A 179 -14.49 25.83 23.27
CA LEU A 179 -13.27 26.57 22.96
C LEU A 179 -12.39 26.81 24.19
N THR A 180 -13.00 26.89 25.37
CA THR A 180 -12.30 27.11 26.64
C THR A 180 -11.95 25.81 27.37
N ASP A 181 -12.53 24.68 26.99
CA ASP A 181 -12.31 23.38 27.63
C ASP A 181 -10.88 22.83 27.37
N PRO A 182 -10.04 22.67 28.42
CA PRO A 182 -8.73 22.06 28.28
C PRO A 182 -8.77 20.60 27.80
N ALA A 183 -9.83 19.85 28.12
CA ALA A 183 -9.97 18.45 27.72
C ALA A 183 -10.15 18.32 26.21
N TYR A 184 -10.97 19.18 25.59
CA TYR A 184 -11.07 19.29 24.13
C TYR A 184 -9.69 19.45 23.47
N TRP A 185 -8.90 20.43 23.91
CA TRP A 185 -7.57 20.69 23.32
C TRP A 185 -6.57 19.56 23.55
N ARG A 186 -6.65 18.84 24.69
CA ARG A 186 -5.89 17.60 24.89
C ARG A 186 -6.32 16.54 23.89
N GLY A 187 -7.62 16.39 23.64
CA GLY A 187 -8.16 15.51 22.60
C GLY A 187 -7.60 15.84 21.21
N VAL A 188 -7.55 17.12 20.83
CA VAL A 188 -6.97 17.55 19.54
C VAL A 188 -5.49 17.16 19.43
N ALA A 189 -4.69 17.43 20.47
CA ALA A 189 -3.28 17.05 20.49
C ALA A 189 -3.09 15.52 20.44
N ALA A 190 -3.95 14.77 21.13
CA ALA A 190 -3.95 13.32 21.12
C ALA A 190 -4.31 12.75 19.75
N MET A 191 -5.28 13.35 19.05
CA MET A 191 -5.62 13.03 17.66
C MET A 191 -4.45 13.28 16.71
N GLU A 192 -3.75 14.41 16.87
CA GLU A 192 -2.54 14.70 16.10
C GLU A 192 -1.47 13.62 16.34
N SER A 193 -1.23 13.25 17.59
CA SER A 193 -0.27 12.20 17.95
C SER A 193 -0.63 10.84 17.33
N LEU A 194 -1.88 10.38 17.52
CA LEU A 194 -2.38 9.09 17.03
C LEU A 194 -2.27 8.94 15.51
N PHE A 195 -2.63 9.99 14.76
CA PHE A 195 -2.66 9.92 13.29
C PHE A 195 -1.35 10.33 12.62
N LYS A 196 -0.36 10.83 13.37
CA LYS A 196 0.91 11.32 12.80
C LYS A 196 1.62 10.25 11.97
N THR A 197 1.95 9.12 12.59
CA THR A 197 2.68 8.04 11.91
C THR A 197 1.88 7.46 10.74
N ILE A 198 0.55 7.33 10.91
CA ILE A 198 -0.34 6.83 9.86
C ILE A 198 -0.35 7.79 8.66
N SER A 199 -0.41 9.10 8.92
CA SER A 199 -0.37 10.15 7.89
C SER A 199 0.99 10.19 7.18
N CYS A 200 2.10 10.04 7.90
CA CYS A 200 3.43 9.97 7.30
C CYS A 200 3.55 8.76 6.37
N CYS A 201 3.14 7.58 6.82
CA CYS A 201 3.16 6.36 6.01
C CYS A 201 2.26 6.49 4.78
N LEU A 202 1.06 7.06 4.94
CA LEU A 202 0.14 7.28 3.82
C LEU A 202 0.69 8.27 2.81
N THR A 203 1.35 9.34 3.26
CA THR A 203 1.95 10.36 2.38
C THR A 203 3.09 9.75 1.60
N TYR A 204 4.02 9.09 2.30
CA TYR A 204 5.15 8.41 1.70
C TYR A 204 4.69 7.37 0.66
N MET A 205 3.70 6.53 0.97
CA MET A 205 3.20 5.51 0.05
C MET A 205 2.50 6.06 -1.21
N LYS A 206 2.13 7.35 -1.22
CA LYS A 206 1.51 8.00 -2.38
C LYS A 206 2.53 8.65 -3.32
N GLU A 207 3.77 8.80 -2.87
CA GLU A 207 4.85 9.37 -3.68
C GLU A 207 5.32 8.33 -4.70
N ASP A 208 5.74 8.79 -5.88
CA ASP A 208 6.17 7.90 -6.96
C ASP A 208 7.46 7.14 -6.61
N GLU A 209 8.23 7.66 -5.65
CA GLU A 209 9.47 7.06 -5.12
C GLU A 209 9.21 5.98 -4.05
N ALA A 210 7.94 5.72 -3.70
CA ALA A 210 7.59 4.72 -2.70
C ALA A 210 7.95 3.32 -3.19
N THR A 211 8.91 2.70 -2.51
CA THR A 211 9.35 1.35 -2.85
C THR A 211 8.40 0.30 -2.29
N PHE A 212 8.23 -0.80 -3.02
CA PHE A 212 7.33 -1.90 -2.64
C PHE A 212 7.69 -2.53 -1.27
N LEU A 213 8.98 -2.60 -0.95
CA LEU A 213 9.53 -3.02 0.36
C LEU A 213 9.03 -2.18 1.53
N ALA A 214 8.81 -0.89 1.32
CA ALA A 214 8.39 0.01 2.38
C ALA A 214 6.91 -0.16 2.77
N VAL A 215 6.12 -0.91 1.99
CA VAL A 215 4.73 -1.27 2.37
C VAL A 215 4.72 -2.04 3.69
N TYR A 216 5.52 -3.11 3.79
CA TYR A 216 5.59 -3.93 5.01
C TYR A 216 6.12 -3.10 6.18
N ALA A 217 7.18 -2.32 5.94
CA ALA A 217 7.77 -1.42 6.93
C ALA A 217 6.74 -0.40 7.45
N CYS A 218 5.94 0.22 6.57
CA CYS A 218 4.92 1.19 6.97
C CYS A 218 3.86 0.55 7.88
N PHE A 219 3.37 -0.65 7.56
CA PHE A 219 2.41 -1.34 8.43
C PHE A 219 3.03 -1.72 9.78
N LEU A 220 4.31 -2.12 9.83
CA LEU A 220 5.02 -2.35 11.09
C LEU A 220 5.23 -1.05 11.88
N ALA A 221 5.58 0.06 11.23
CA ALA A 221 5.75 1.35 11.87
C ALA A 221 4.43 1.85 12.48
N ILE A 222 3.31 1.69 11.77
CA ILE A 222 1.97 1.99 12.29
C ILE A 222 1.65 1.08 13.48
N LYS A 223 1.88 -0.23 13.38
CA LYS A 223 1.65 -1.17 14.49
C LYS A 223 2.48 -0.83 15.71
N TYR A 224 3.76 -0.52 15.52
CA TYR A 224 4.67 -0.07 16.58
C TYR A 224 4.12 1.19 17.24
N HIS A 225 3.78 2.20 16.44
CA HIS A 225 3.25 3.46 16.94
C HIS A 225 1.99 3.27 17.79
N ILE A 226 1.03 2.45 17.34
CA ILE A 226 -0.18 2.13 18.10
C ILE A 226 0.15 1.36 19.39
N LYS A 227 1.08 0.39 19.34
CA LYS A 227 1.45 -0.41 20.51
C LYS A 227 2.19 0.40 21.58
N THR A 228 2.85 1.49 21.19
CA THR A 228 3.60 2.38 22.07
C THR A 228 2.95 3.75 22.23
N LEU A 229 1.63 3.85 22.09
CA LEU A 229 0.93 5.10 22.36
C LEU A 229 1.12 5.49 23.82
N ASP A 230 1.35 6.78 24.04
CA ASP A 230 1.49 7.33 25.38
C ASP A 230 0.15 7.25 26.13
N LEU A 231 0.21 6.98 27.45
CA LEU A 231 -0.97 6.90 28.31
C LEU A 231 -1.84 8.17 28.23
N SER A 232 -1.21 9.35 28.13
CA SER A 232 -1.93 10.62 27.99
C SER A 232 -2.74 10.73 26.70
N VAL A 233 -2.28 10.11 25.60
CA VAL A 233 -3.03 10.03 24.34
C VAL A 233 -4.21 9.08 24.49
N MET A 234 -3.99 7.94 25.15
CA MET A 234 -5.06 6.97 25.42
C MET A 234 -6.17 7.58 26.28
N GLU A 235 -5.81 8.23 27.39
CA GLU A 235 -6.75 8.90 28.29
C GLU A 235 -7.55 10.00 27.58
N ALA A 236 -6.87 10.87 26.81
CA ALA A 236 -7.50 11.97 26.09
C ALA A 236 -8.45 11.53 24.97
N LEU A 237 -8.27 10.31 24.45
CA LEU A 237 -9.13 9.71 23.42
C LEU A 237 -10.07 8.64 23.99
N HIS A 238 -10.11 8.50 25.32
CA HIS A 238 -10.90 7.48 26.02
C HIS A 238 -10.66 6.06 25.51
N LEU A 239 -9.39 5.73 25.24
CA LEU A 239 -8.94 4.42 24.80
C LEU A 239 -8.44 3.60 25.99
N ASN A 240 -8.70 2.29 25.95
CA ASN A 240 -8.14 1.30 26.88
C ASN A 240 -7.23 0.29 26.15
N ASP A 241 -6.63 -0.64 26.90
CA ASP A 241 -5.73 -1.64 26.33
C ASP A 241 -6.42 -2.60 25.33
N ASP A 242 -7.72 -2.88 25.50
CA ASP A 242 -8.49 -3.70 24.57
C ASP A 242 -8.68 -2.94 23.23
N ASP A 243 -8.89 -1.62 23.29
CA ASP A 243 -8.95 -0.77 22.10
C ASP A 243 -7.61 -0.82 21.34
N ILE A 244 -6.47 -0.77 22.04
CA ILE A 244 -5.15 -0.91 21.41
C ILE A 244 -5.01 -2.27 20.72
N CYS A 245 -5.47 -3.34 21.37
CA CYS A 245 -5.47 -4.68 20.78
C CYS A 245 -6.35 -4.75 19.52
N GLU A 246 -7.52 -4.12 19.54
CA GLU A 246 -8.42 -4.07 18.39
C GLU A 246 -7.86 -3.20 17.26
N MET A 247 -7.22 -2.06 17.55
CA MET A 247 -6.50 -1.26 16.57
C MET A 247 -5.42 -2.10 15.86
N ILE A 248 -4.66 -2.91 16.60
CA ILE A 248 -3.67 -3.83 16.04
C ILE A 248 -4.34 -4.91 15.17
N ARG A 249 -5.51 -5.43 15.56
CA ARG A 249 -6.29 -6.34 14.71
C ARG A 249 -6.75 -5.69 13.42
N LEU A 250 -7.19 -4.43 13.45
CA LEU A 250 -7.56 -3.68 12.26
C LEU A 250 -6.36 -3.47 11.32
N ILE A 251 -5.17 -3.20 11.86
CA ILE A 251 -3.93 -3.13 11.06
C ILE A 251 -3.67 -4.45 10.35
N HIS A 252 -3.71 -5.58 11.08
CA HIS A 252 -3.53 -6.91 10.48
C HIS A 252 -4.59 -7.21 9.42
N HIS A 253 -5.85 -6.85 9.69
CA HIS A 253 -6.95 -7.01 8.74
C HIS A 253 -6.69 -6.21 7.45
N ARG A 254 -6.34 -4.93 7.57
CA ARG A 254 -6.09 -4.07 6.40
C ARG A 254 -4.88 -4.52 5.61
N PHE A 255 -3.80 -4.92 6.27
CA PHE A 255 -2.65 -5.53 5.60
C PHE A 255 -3.07 -6.80 4.86
N SER A 256 -3.89 -7.65 5.48
CA SER A 256 -4.40 -8.88 4.86
C SER A 256 -5.16 -8.64 3.55
N THR A 257 -5.87 -7.51 3.41
CA THR A 257 -6.60 -7.19 2.17
C THR A 257 -5.71 -6.89 0.97
N ILE A 258 -4.47 -6.45 1.22
CA ILE A 258 -3.50 -6.11 0.18
C ILE A 258 -2.37 -7.12 0.06
N TYR A 259 -2.21 -7.97 1.06
CA TYR A 259 -1.06 -8.85 1.21
C TYR A 259 -0.86 -9.79 0.02
N SER A 260 0.41 -9.97 -0.26
CA SER A 260 1.02 -10.97 -1.13
C SER A 260 2.35 -11.33 -0.49
N GLU A 261 2.80 -12.57 -0.63
CA GLU A 261 4.09 -13.04 -0.13
C GLU A 261 5.27 -12.22 -0.67
N ALA A 262 5.09 -11.57 -1.83
CA ALA A 262 6.06 -10.63 -2.37
C ALA A 262 6.42 -9.53 -1.35
N HIS A 263 5.47 -9.02 -0.56
CA HIS A 263 5.76 -7.98 0.44
C HIS A 263 6.72 -8.48 1.52
N ALA A 264 6.50 -9.71 2.01
CA ALA A 264 7.37 -10.31 3.02
C ALA A 264 8.75 -10.59 2.44
N LEU A 265 8.80 -11.13 1.22
CA LEU A 265 10.05 -11.40 0.51
C LEU A 265 10.89 -10.13 0.37
N VAL A 266 10.37 -9.09 -0.29
CA VAL A 266 11.15 -7.87 -0.57
C VAL A 266 11.55 -7.16 0.70
N PHE A 267 10.70 -7.18 1.73
CA PHE A 267 11.04 -6.59 3.01
C PHE A 267 12.19 -7.36 3.65
N CYS A 268 12.10 -8.69 3.77
CA CYS A 268 13.12 -9.54 4.37
C CYS A 268 14.47 -9.47 3.67
N THR A 269 14.49 -9.41 2.34
CA THR A 269 15.73 -9.41 1.56
C THR A 269 16.41 -8.04 1.52
N ASP A 270 15.69 -6.96 1.84
CA ASP A 270 16.29 -5.62 1.84
C ASP A 270 17.12 -5.38 3.11
N PRO A 271 18.43 -5.08 2.98
CA PRO A 271 19.28 -4.77 4.13
C PRO A 271 18.87 -3.48 4.87
N LEU A 272 18.22 -2.51 4.20
CA LEU A 272 17.77 -1.23 4.76
C LEU A 272 16.91 -1.42 6.02
N PHE A 273 16.06 -2.44 6.03
CA PHE A 273 15.15 -2.72 7.15
C PHE A 273 15.68 -3.74 8.15
N THR A 274 16.94 -4.18 8.03
CA THR A 274 17.53 -5.15 8.96
C THR A 274 17.52 -4.63 10.39
N SER A 275 17.90 -3.36 10.59
CA SER A 275 17.89 -2.73 11.92
C SER A 275 16.47 -2.68 12.48
N MET A 276 15.50 -2.22 11.68
CA MET A 276 14.08 -2.16 12.06
C MET A 276 13.55 -3.54 12.51
N ARG A 277 13.80 -4.60 11.70
CA ARG A 277 13.39 -5.98 12.05
C ARG A 277 13.98 -6.42 13.38
N ARG A 278 15.30 -6.28 13.55
CA ARG A 278 16.01 -6.71 14.77
C ARG A 278 15.53 -5.95 16.00
N SER A 279 15.42 -4.63 15.91
CA SER A 279 14.98 -3.79 17.04
C SER A 279 13.54 -4.09 17.45
N MET A 280 12.63 -4.28 16.49
CA MET A 280 11.24 -4.61 16.80
C MET A 280 11.10 -6.03 17.35
N ALA A 281 11.81 -7.02 16.79
CA ALA A 281 11.81 -8.39 17.29
C ALA A 281 12.40 -8.48 18.70
N PHE A 282 13.47 -7.73 18.97
CA PHE A 282 14.06 -7.66 20.31
C PHE A 282 13.09 -7.06 21.33
N ARG A 283 12.36 -6.00 20.97
CA ARG A 283 11.48 -5.29 21.89
C ARG A 283 10.14 -6.00 22.14
N PHE A 284 9.58 -6.65 21.12
CA PHE A 284 8.20 -7.17 21.15
C PHE A 284 8.05 -8.63 20.76
N ASP A 285 9.15 -9.37 20.61
CA ASP A 285 9.24 -10.71 20.02
C ASP A 285 9.11 -10.77 18.48
N GLU A 286 9.52 -11.90 17.89
CA GLU A 286 9.44 -12.11 16.43
C GLU A 286 7.99 -12.10 15.90
N LYS A 287 7.00 -12.50 16.71
CA LYS A 287 5.59 -12.53 16.30
C LYS A 287 5.06 -11.12 16.07
N PHE A 288 5.68 -10.10 16.66
CA PHE A 288 5.38 -8.72 16.34
C PHE A 288 5.54 -8.42 14.83
N LEU A 289 6.53 -9.03 14.18
CA LEU A 289 6.82 -8.81 12.76
C LEU A 289 5.80 -9.47 11.82
N HIS A 290 4.97 -10.39 12.30
CA HIS A 290 4.16 -11.27 11.45
C HIS A 290 3.00 -10.58 10.72
N LEU A 291 2.54 -9.41 11.18
CA LEU A 291 1.35 -8.70 10.67
C LEU A 291 0.12 -9.61 10.45
N GLY A 292 -0.04 -10.66 11.26
CA GLY A 292 -1.14 -11.62 11.15
C GLY A 292 -0.97 -12.68 10.04
N LYS A 293 0.22 -12.82 9.45
CA LYS A 293 0.54 -13.75 8.35
C LYS A 293 1.48 -14.90 8.72
N GLY A 294 1.86 -15.01 9.99
CA GLY A 294 2.80 -16.02 10.48
C GLY A 294 4.26 -15.61 10.30
N SER A 295 5.19 -16.55 10.41
CA SER A 295 6.63 -16.27 10.34
C SER A 295 7.00 -15.59 9.03
N ILE A 296 7.67 -14.43 9.11
CA ILE A 296 8.06 -13.67 7.92
C ILE A 296 9.06 -14.47 7.07
N ASN A 297 9.95 -15.24 7.69
CA ASN A 297 10.90 -16.10 6.98
C ASN A 297 10.19 -17.22 6.22
N GLN A 298 9.10 -17.77 6.77
CA GLN A 298 8.29 -18.76 6.07
C GLN A 298 7.51 -18.14 4.90
N GLN A 299 6.97 -16.93 5.09
CA GLN A 299 6.28 -16.17 4.03
C GLN A 299 7.20 -15.92 2.82
N SER A 300 8.51 -15.74 3.04
CA SER A 300 9.49 -15.47 1.99
C SER A 300 9.94 -16.70 1.19
N LYS A 301 9.75 -17.93 1.69
CA LYS A 301 10.21 -19.15 0.99
C LYS A 301 9.36 -19.52 -0.22
N ALA A 302 8.04 -19.47 -0.07
CA ALA A 302 7.09 -19.77 -1.15
C ALA A 302 7.26 -18.89 -2.42
N PRO A 303 7.43 -17.56 -2.32
CA PRO A 303 7.62 -16.71 -3.50
C PRO A 303 8.96 -16.96 -4.20
N ILE A 304 10.04 -17.27 -3.46
CA ILE A 304 11.34 -17.66 -4.06
C ILE A 304 11.15 -18.89 -4.96
N ALA A 305 10.48 -19.93 -4.46
CA ALA A 305 10.20 -21.14 -5.23
C ALA A 305 9.32 -20.88 -6.47
N ARG A 306 8.39 -19.92 -6.41
CA ARG A 306 7.59 -19.52 -7.58
C ARG A 306 8.44 -18.80 -8.62
N ILE A 307 9.31 -17.88 -8.20
CA ILE A 307 10.17 -17.13 -9.12
C ILE A 307 11.11 -18.10 -9.86
N SER A 308 11.75 -19.03 -9.14
CA SER A 308 12.65 -20.01 -9.75
C SER A 308 11.95 -20.97 -10.73
N PHE A 309 10.67 -21.32 -10.50
CA PHE A 309 9.87 -22.09 -11.45
C PHE A 309 9.67 -21.38 -12.79
N PHE A 310 9.51 -20.05 -12.78
CA PHE A 310 9.31 -19.25 -14.00
C PHE A 310 10.61 -18.92 -14.75
N ASP A 311 11.76 -18.96 -14.08
CA ASP A 311 13.09 -18.71 -14.68
C ASP A 311 13.68 -19.91 -15.45
N GLY A 312 12.96 -21.03 -15.53
CA GLY A 312 13.42 -22.23 -16.24
C GLY A 312 14.66 -22.90 -15.62
N LYS A 313 15.07 -22.50 -14.41
CA LYS A 313 16.16 -23.14 -13.66
C LYS A 313 15.61 -24.32 -12.86
N ARG A 314 16.23 -25.49 -13.07
CA ARG A 314 15.87 -26.79 -12.50
C ARG A 314 15.79 -26.80 -10.96
N ASP A 315 14.91 -27.67 -10.50
CA ASP A 315 14.73 -28.28 -9.17
C ASP A 315 14.81 -27.39 -7.91
N PRO A 316 13.75 -27.37 -7.07
CA PRO A 316 13.69 -26.62 -5.81
C PRO A 316 14.65 -27.12 -4.70
N ALA A 317 15.51 -28.10 -4.99
CA ALA A 317 16.40 -28.73 -4.01
C ALA A 317 17.76 -28.01 -3.81
N SER A 318 18.00 -26.87 -4.45
CA SER A 318 19.33 -26.22 -4.44
C SER A 318 19.38 -24.79 -3.89
N ILE A 319 18.29 -24.27 -3.33
CA ILE A 319 18.29 -22.92 -2.73
C ILE A 319 18.43 -23.05 -1.20
N ASP A 320 19.67 -23.27 -0.75
CA ASP A 320 20.06 -22.97 0.63
C ASP A 320 20.17 -21.46 0.79
N VAL A 321 19.21 -20.87 1.53
CA VAL A 321 19.23 -19.45 1.90
C VAL A 321 19.95 -19.32 3.23
N VAL A 322 21.12 -18.67 3.20
CA VAL A 322 21.88 -18.17 4.37
C VAL A 322 21.11 -17.04 5.06
#